data_AF-A0A9P6QXB3-F1
#
_entry.id   AF-A0A9P6QXB3-F1
#
_cell.length_a   1.000
_cell.length_b   1.000
_cell.length_c   1.000
_cell.angle_alpha   90.00
_cell.angle_beta   90.00
_cell.angle_gamma   90.00
#
_symmetry.space_group_name_H-M   'P 1'
#
loop_
_entity.id
_entity.type
_entity.pdbx_description
1 polymer ?
#
loop_
_entity_poly.entity_id
_entity_poly.type
_entity_poly.pdbx_seq_one_letter_code
_entity_poly.pdbx_strand_id
1 'polypeptide(L)'
;VQTLEPYDRLEEWLTSFKQRDEFFNFPKNRELEDFADVKQFHRVQHLDYTAPPLTSSKDVDVHKNVYKRDQDMATIQARLANLTRPIDSTVHAILASHPLDIDDPVLVNVIETFDILRFHLAFIATDITRLRKEALYRDKKIVPPADPNDKAPLISHQQFIDQEKFTHSLRKAS
;
A
#
# COMPACT_ATOMS: atom_id res chain seq x y z
N VAL A 1 -13.32 -8.53 -17.87
CA VAL A 1 -11.94 -8.94 -17.50
C VAL A 1 -11.70 -10.28 -18.16
N GLN A 2 -10.67 -10.40 -19.01
CA GLN A 2 -10.24 -11.71 -19.53
C GLN A 2 -9.34 -12.36 -18.48
N THR A 3 -9.58 -13.64 -18.20
CA THR A 3 -8.76 -14.45 -17.29
C THR A 3 -7.88 -15.37 -18.12
N LEU A 4 -6.60 -15.43 -17.79
CA LEU A 4 -5.65 -16.38 -18.36
C LEU A 4 -5.58 -17.61 -17.46
N GLU A 5 -5.68 -18.80 -18.04
CA GLU A 5 -5.37 -20.02 -17.30
C GLU A 5 -3.86 -20.08 -17.03
N PRO A 6 -3.43 -20.37 -15.80
CA PRO A 6 -2.02 -20.51 -15.50
C PRO A 6 -1.46 -21.73 -16.23
N TYR A 7 -0.31 -21.57 -16.88
CA TYR A 7 0.41 -22.70 -17.46
C TYR A 7 0.92 -23.62 -16.35
N ASP A 8 0.87 -24.94 -16.53
CA ASP A 8 1.37 -25.92 -15.55
C ASP A 8 2.81 -25.63 -15.08
N ARG A 9 3.63 -25.07 -15.98
CA ARG A 9 5.03 -24.70 -15.69
C ARG A 9 5.18 -23.50 -14.76
N LEU A 10 4.15 -22.66 -14.59
CA LEU A 10 4.18 -21.56 -13.63
C LEU A 10 4.23 -22.09 -12.19
N GLU A 11 3.51 -23.18 -11.91
CA GLU A 11 3.58 -23.87 -10.62
C GLU A 11 4.96 -24.46 -10.37
N GLU A 12 5.66 -24.94 -11.42
CA GLU A 12 7.03 -25.45 -11.30
C GLU A 12 8.03 -24.34 -10.96
N TRP A 13 7.88 -23.17 -11.59
CA TRP A 13 8.86 -22.08 -11.53
C TRP A 13 8.64 -21.11 -10.36
N LEU A 14 7.39 -20.94 -9.91
CA LEU A 14 7.03 -19.98 -8.86
C LEU A 14 6.56 -20.72 -7.61
N THR A 15 7.45 -20.85 -6.62
CA THR A 15 7.13 -21.50 -5.33
C THR A 15 5.94 -20.85 -4.62
N SER A 16 5.78 -19.54 -4.74
CA SER A 16 4.63 -18.81 -4.18
C SER A 16 3.29 -19.23 -4.80
N PHE A 17 3.29 -19.68 -6.05
CA PHE A 17 2.07 -20.11 -6.75
C PHE A 17 1.55 -21.45 -6.23
N LYS A 18 2.46 -22.36 -5.81
CA LYS A 18 2.10 -23.62 -5.15
C LYS A 18 1.36 -23.44 -3.82
N GLN A 19 1.49 -22.27 -3.21
CA GLN A 19 0.92 -21.93 -1.90
C GLN A 19 -0.12 -20.81 -2.00
N ARG A 20 -0.76 -20.65 -3.17
CA ARG A 20 -1.71 -19.56 -3.47
C ARG A 20 -2.90 -19.49 -2.51
N ASP A 21 -3.38 -20.64 -2.04
CA ASP A 21 -4.55 -20.69 -1.14
C ASP A 21 -4.22 -20.16 0.27
N GLU A 22 -2.92 -20.10 0.61
CA GLU A 22 -2.41 -19.58 1.87
C GLU A 22 -1.82 -18.17 1.75
N PHE A 23 -1.99 -17.48 0.61
CA PHE A 23 -1.32 -16.20 0.34
C PHE A 23 -1.45 -15.15 1.46
N PHE A 24 -2.62 -15.06 2.10
CA PHE A 24 -2.87 -14.14 3.22
C PHE A 24 -2.49 -14.70 4.60
N ASN A 25 -2.23 -16.01 4.70
CA ASN A 25 -1.96 -16.73 5.94
C ASN A 25 -0.62 -17.49 5.90
N PHE A 26 0.32 -17.02 5.07
CA PHE A 26 1.56 -17.72 4.78
C PHE A 26 2.36 -17.97 6.06
N PRO A 27 2.75 -19.23 6.36
CA PRO A 27 3.52 -19.54 7.55
C PRO A 27 4.94 -18.97 7.41
N LYS A 28 5.34 -18.11 8.35
CA LYS A 28 6.71 -17.59 8.41
C LYS A 28 7.62 -18.61 9.08
N ASN A 29 8.33 -19.39 8.29
CA ASN A 29 9.41 -20.24 8.75
C ASN A 29 10.76 -19.65 8.27
N ARG A 30 11.86 -20.08 8.90
CA ARG A 30 13.19 -19.53 8.64
C ARG A 30 13.63 -19.73 7.18
N GLU A 31 13.33 -20.87 6.58
CA GLU A 31 13.70 -21.17 5.19
C GLU A 31 13.05 -20.20 4.20
N LEU A 32 11.77 -19.92 4.38
CA LEU A 32 11.03 -18.96 3.55
C LEU A 32 11.48 -17.51 3.82
N GLU A 33 11.82 -17.18 5.06
CA GLU A 33 12.39 -15.87 5.40
C GLU A 33 13.75 -15.66 4.75
N ASP A 34 14.61 -16.69 4.74
CA ASP A 34 15.92 -16.65 4.09
C ASP A 34 15.75 -16.56 2.56
N PHE A 35 14.84 -17.34 1.96
CA PHE A 35 14.52 -17.28 0.53
C PHE A 35 14.01 -15.90 0.09
N ALA A 36 13.10 -15.31 0.87
CA ALA A 36 12.49 -14.01 0.60
C ALA A 36 13.33 -12.82 1.08
N ASP A 37 14.57 -13.03 1.56
CA ASP A 37 15.39 -11.94 2.09
C ASP A 37 15.83 -10.99 0.96
N VAL A 38 15.16 -9.83 0.88
CA VAL A 38 15.51 -8.78 -0.08
C VAL A 38 16.90 -8.19 0.11
N LYS A 39 17.57 -8.45 1.24
CA LYS A 39 18.93 -7.97 1.48
C LYS A 39 19.98 -8.65 0.61
N GLN A 40 19.66 -9.81 0.02
CA GLN A 40 20.53 -10.47 -0.96
C GLN A 40 20.72 -9.62 -2.25
N PHE A 41 19.76 -8.74 -2.55
CA PHE A 41 19.82 -7.81 -3.67
C PHE A 41 20.56 -6.52 -3.30
N HIS A 42 21.28 -5.92 -4.24
CA HIS A 42 22.06 -4.71 -3.96
C HIS A 42 21.12 -3.50 -3.71
N ARG A 43 21.62 -2.49 -2.99
CA ARG A 43 20.93 -1.19 -2.91
C ARG A 43 21.37 -0.34 -4.09
N VAL A 44 20.42 0.34 -4.71
CA VAL A 44 20.74 1.43 -5.62
C VAL A 44 21.32 2.58 -4.79
N GLN A 45 22.44 3.14 -5.25
CA GLN A 45 23.08 4.25 -4.56
C GLN A 45 22.10 5.43 -4.45
N HIS A 46 22.08 6.09 -3.28
CA HIS A 46 21.20 7.24 -2.98
C HIS A 46 19.70 6.93 -2.92
N LEU A 47 19.30 5.65 -2.96
CA LEU A 47 17.91 5.22 -2.85
C LEU A 47 17.70 4.53 -1.50
N ASP A 48 17.54 5.32 -0.44
CA ASP A 48 17.22 4.82 0.90
C ASP A 48 15.73 4.98 1.20
N TYR A 49 15.05 3.84 1.37
CA TYR A 49 13.65 3.82 1.74
C TYR A 49 13.47 3.85 3.25
N THR A 50 13.25 5.04 3.78
CA THR A 50 12.80 5.25 5.16
C THR A 50 11.38 5.78 5.16
N ALA A 51 10.49 5.12 5.90
CA ALA A 51 9.16 5.66 6.13
C ALA A 51 9.27 7.04 6.80
N PRO A 52 8.46 8.03 6.38
CA PRO A 52 8.55 9.37 6.96
C PRO A 52 8.18 9.32 8.45
N PRO A 53 8.92 10.02 9.32
CA PRO A 53 8.54 10.17 10.72
C PRO A 53 7.27 11.01 10.80
N LEU A 54 6.26 10.52 11.53
CA LEU A 54 5.01 11.26 11.76
C LEU A 54 4.93 11.83 13.18
N THR A 55 5.69 11.24 14.10
CA THR A 55 5.86 11.72 15.47
C THR A 55 7.35 11.85 15.75
N SER A 56 7.73 12.85 16.53
CA SER A 56 9.06 12.90 17.13
C SER A 56 9.04 12.09 18.43
N SER A 57 10.18 11.58 18.89
CA SER A 57 10.30 10.97 20.23
C SER A 57 9.95 11.93 21.39
N LYS A 58 9.62 13.19 21.08
CA LYS A 58 9.20 14.24 22.01
C LYS A 58 7.70 14.56 21.95
N ASP A 59 6.91 13.88 21.11
CA ASP A 59 5.45 14.02 21.11
C ASP A 59 4.87 13.35 22.37
N VAL A 60 4.79 14.09 23.47
CA VAL A 60 4.37 13.60 24.79
C VAL A 60 2.87 13.24 24.83
N ASP A 61 2.10 13.77 23.89
CA ASP A 61 0.63 13.69 23.90
C ASP A 61 0.04 12.57 23.03
N VAL A 62 0.87 11.72 22.41
CA VAL A 62 0.38 10.61 21.57
C VAL A 62 0.16 9.37 22.42
N HIS A 63 -1.03 8.77 22.31
CA HIS A 63 -1.36 7.57 23.05
C HIS A 63 -0.42 6.41 22.68
N LYS A 64 0.09 5.68 23.67
CA LYS A 64 1.08 4.59 23.50
C LYS A 64 0.68 3.56 22.44
N ASN A 65 -0.62 3.22 22.35
CA ASN A 65 -1.12 2.27 21.36
C ASN A 65 -1.07 2.83 19.93
N VAL A 66 -1.31 4.12 19.74
CA VAL A 66 -1.21 4.78 18.43
C VAL A 66 0.25 4.84 18.01
N TYR A 67 1.15 5.18 18.93
CA TYR A 67 2.58 5.18 18.69
C TYR A 67 3.11 3.79 18.27
N LYS A 68 2.74 2.72 19.00
CA LYS A 68 3.15 1.36 18.62
C LYS A 68 2.63 0.95 17.24
N ARG A 69 1.36 1.24 16.94
CA ARG A 69 0.77 0.97 15.62
C ARG A 69 1.46 1.77 14.51
N ASP A 70 1.86 3.01 14.77
CA ASP A 70 2.66 3.81 13.83
C ASP A 70 4.00 3.15 13.53
N GLN A 71 4.72 2.67 14.55
CA GLN A 71 6.00 1.96 14.38
C GLN A 71 5.85 0.66 13.58
N ASP A 72 4.81 -0.14 13.88
CA ASP A 72 4.53 -1.38 13.16
C ASP A 72 4.21 -1.10 11.68
N MET A 73 3.37 -0.09 11.40
CA MET A 73 3.05 0.33 10.03
C MET A 73 4.25 0.93 9.30
N ALA A 74 5.08 1.73 9.98
CA ALA A 74 6.33 2.26 9.41
C ALA A 74 7.29 1.14 9.02
N THR A 75 7.36 0.08 9.82
CA THR A 75 8.16 -1.12 9.52
C THR A 75 7.62 -1.85 8.29
N ILE A 76 6.30 -2.05 8.18
CA ILE A 76 5.67 -2.65 6.99
C ILE A 76 5.93 -1.78 5.76
N GLN A 77 5.75 -0.47 5.86
CA GLN A 77 6.01 0.49 4.79
C GLN A 77 7.46 0.41 4.29
N ALA A 78 8.43 0.39 5.21
CA ALA A 78 9.83 0.25 4.86
C ALA A 78 10.12 -1.10 4.19
N ARG A 79 9.53 -2.21 4.68
CA ARG A 79 9.67 -3.53 4.06
C ARG A 79 9.13 -3.55 2.63
N LEU A 80 7.91 -3.02 2.42
CA LEU A 80 7.31 -2.89 1.09
C LEU A 80 8.17 -2.07 0.15
N ALA A 81 8.67 -0.93 0.61
CA ALA A 81 9.53 -0.08 -0.19
C ALA A 81 10.87 -0.78 -0.56
N ASN A 82 11.40 -1.63 0.31
CA ASN A 82 12.59 -2.44 0.01
C ASN A 82 12.32 -3.61 -0.97
N LEU A 83 11.07 -3.96 -1.28
CA LEU A 83 10.73 -4.94 -2.33
C LEU A 83 11.09 -4.43 -3.74
N THR A 84 11.48 -3.17 -3.88
CA THR A 84 12.02 -2.65 -5.14
C THR A 84 13.45 -3.12 -5.43
N ARG A 85 14.21 -3.59 -4.43
CA ARG A 85 15.62 -4.01 -4.62
C ARG A 85 15.79 -5.18 -5.60
N PRO A 86 14.97 -6.26 -5.55
CA PRO A 86 14.96 -7.29 -6.59
C PRO A 86 14.64 -6.74 -7.98
N ILE A 87 13.68 -5.82 -8.07
CA ILE A 87 13.29 -5.18 -9.35
C ILE A 87 14.50 -4.42 -9.92
N ASP A 88 15.08 -3.53 -9.12
CA ASP A 88 16.21 -2.67 -9.53
C ASP A 88 17.44 -3.49 -9.91
N SER A 89 17.76 -4.53 -9.13
CA SER A 89 18.90 -5.41 -9.41
C SER A 89 18.69 -6.18 -10.72
N THR A 90 17.45 -6.61 -11.00
CA THR A 90 17.13 -7.34 -12.22
C THR A 90 17.22 -6.43 -13.45
N VAL A 91 16.62 -5.24 -13.38
CA VAL A 91 16.71 -4.24 -14.45
C VAL A 91 18.16 -3.83 -14.69
N HIS A 92 18.95 -3.64 -13.63
CA HIS A 92 20.38 -3.34 -13.75
C HIS A 92 21.13 -4.47 -14.47
N ALA A 93 20.87 -5.74 -14.14
CA ALA A 93 21.49 -6.88 -14.81
C ALA A 93 21.09 -6.99 -16.29
N ILE A 94 19.84 -6.67 -16.63
CA ILE A 94 19.37 -6.61 -18.03
C ILE A 94 20.14 -5.52 -18.79
N LEU A 95 20.20 -4.29 -18.25
CA LEU A 95 20.91 -3.18 -18.88
C LEU A 95 22.43 -3.44 -19.01
N ALA A 96 23.03 -4.08 -18.01
CA ALA A 96 24.45 -4.45 -18.05
C ALA A 96 24.75 -5.53 -19.10
N SER A 97 23.80 -6.43 -19.38
CA SER A 97 23.96 -7.50 -20.39
C SER A 97 23.54 -7.07 -21.79
N HIS A 98 22.64 -6.11 -21.93
CA HIS A 98 22.11 -5.61 -23.21
C HIS A 98 22.13 -4.06 -23.24
N PRO A 99 23.30 -3.43 -23.40
CA PRO A 99 23.44 -1.99 -23.14
C PRO A 99 22.74 -1.06 -24.17
N LEU A 100 22.25 -1.59 -25.30
CA LEU A 100 21.89 -0.78 -26.48
C LEU A 100 20.70 -1.30 -27.32
N ASP A 101 20.00 -2.36 -26.91
CA ASP A 101 19.00 -3.04 -27.77
C ASP A 101 17.72 -3.39 -26.98
N ILE A 102 16.94 -2.38 -26.58
CA ILE A 102 15.68 -2.58 -25.82
C ILE A 102 14.49 -2.87 -26.75
N ASP A 103 14.70 -3.03 -28.06
CA ASP A 103 13.60 -3.26 -29.01
C ASP A 103 13.02 -4.69 -28.98
N ASP A 104 13.59 -5.61 -28.19
CA ASP A 104 13.01 -6.95 -27.95
C ASP A 104 11.67 -6.82 -27.21
N PRO A 105 10.53 -7.21 -27.82
CA PRO A 105 9.21 -7.11 -27.20
C PRO A 105 9.10 -7.82 -25.85
N VAL A 106 9.88 -8.89 -25.63
CA VAL A 106 9.91 -9.60 -24.35
C VAL A 106 10.58 -8.76 -23.27
N LEU A 107 11.72 -8.15 -23.59
CA LEU A 107 12.44 -7.27 -22.66
C LEU A 107 11.62 -6.02 -22.33
N VAL A 108 10.96 -5.42 -23.33
CA VAL A 108 10.03 -4.30 -23.13
C VAL A 108 8.94 -4.68 -22.12
N ASN A 109 8.24 -5.79 -22.35
CA ASN A 109 7.16 -6.23 -21.46
C ASN A 109 7.67 -6.54 -20.03
N VAL A 110 8.87 -7.11 -19.88
CA VAL A 110 9.48 -7.35 -18.56
C VAL A 110 9.79 -6.04 -17.84
N ILE A 111 10.39 -5.06 -18.52
CA ILE A 111 10.70 -3.75 -17.95
C ILE A 111 9.42 -3.00 -17.58
N GLU A 112 8.42 -2.97 -18.45
CA GLU A 112 7.11 -2.35 -18.18
C GLU A 112 6.41 -3.01 -16.98
N THR A 113 6.43 -4.33 -16.90
CA THR A 113 5.87 -5.07 -15.75
C THR A 113 6.57 -4.68 -14.45
N PHE A 114 7.90 -4.58 -14.47
CA PHE A 114 8.69 -4.16 -13.31
C PHE A 114 8.42 -2.72 -12.88
N ASP A 115 8.24 -1.80 -13.83
CA ASP A 115 7.90 -0.41 -13.53
C ASP A 115 6.48 -0.30 -12.92
N ILE A 116 5.50 -1.03 -13.48
CA ILE A 116 4.14 -1.12 -12.91
C ILE A 116 4.19 -1.65 -11.47
N LEU A 117 4.92 -2.73 -11.22
CA LEU A 117 5.09 -3.27 -9.86
C LEU A 117 5.71 -2.24 -8.91
N ARG A 118 6.73 -1.50 -9.37
CA ARG A 118 7.37 -0.44 -8.60
C ARG A 118 6.39 0.69 -8.25
N PHE A 119 5.55 1.12 -9.19
CA PHE A 119 4.48 2.09 -8.93
C PHE A 119 3.47 1.59 -7.91
N HIS A 120 3.03 0.33 -8.01
CA HIS A 120 2.10 -0.25 -7.04
C HIS A 120 2.69 -0.32 -5.63
N LEU A 121 3.98 -0.69 -5.49
CA LEU A 121 4.67 -0.64 -4.20
C LEU A 121 4.68 0.78 -3.62
N ALA A 122 4.93 1.80 -4.45
CA ALA A 122 4.91 3.20 -4.04
C ALA A 122 3.51 3.67 -3.63
N PHE A 123 2.46 3.27 -4.35
CA PHE A 123 1.07 3.59 -4.01
C PHE A 123 0.67 2.96 -2.67
N ILE A 124 0.96 1.68 -2.46
CA ILE A 124 0.67 1.00 -1.18
C ILE A 124 1.43 1.68 -0.03
N ALA A 125 2.71 2.01 -0.21
CA ALA A 125 3.49 2.73 0.80
C ALA A 125 2.92 4.12 1.11
N THR A 126 2.38 4.81 0.10
CA THR A 126 1.70 6.10 0.23
C THR A 126 0.40 5.97 1.01
N ASP A 127 -0.41 4.96 0.70
CA ASP A 127 -1.64 4.67 1.43
C ASP A 127 -1.37 4.34 2.90
N ILE A 128 -0.33 3.56 3.20
CA ILE A 128 0.10 3.33 4.58
C ILE A 128 0.47 4.65 5.26
N THR A 129 1.18 5.55 4.57
CA THR A 129 1.48 6.89 5.12
C THR A 129 0.21 7.67 5.46
N ARG A 130 -0.80 7.62 4.59
CA ARG A 130 -2.10 8.26 4.82
C ARG A 130 -2.79 7.67 6.04
N LEU A 131 -2.87 6.35 6.16
CA LEU A 131 -3.46 5.65 7.31
C LEU A 131 -2.75 6.00 8.63
N ARG A 132 -1.42 6.05 8.61
CA ARG A 132 -0.61 6.45 9.76
C ARG A 132 -0.90 7.90 10.18
N LYS A 133 -1.02 8.84 9.22
CA LYS A 133 -1.39 10.25 9.49
C LYS A 133 -2.80 10.38 10.05
N GLU A 134 -3.77 9.68 9.48
CA GLU A 134 -5.16 9.70 9.96
C GLU A 134 -5.28 9.21 11.40
N ALA A 135 -4.59 8.11 11.73
CA ALA A 135 -4.56 7.58 13.10
C ALA A 135 -3.98 8.60 14.09
N LEU A 136 -2.89 9.27 13.72
CA LEU A 136 -2.26 10.31 14.53
C LEU A 136 -3.17 11.54 14.71
N TYR A 137 -3.81 12.02 13.64
CA TYR A 137 -4.68 13.20 13.71
C TYR A 137 -5.92 12.97 14.55
N ARG A 138 -6.47 11.75 14.53
CA ARG A 138 -7.58 11.37 15.42
C ARG A 138 -7.16 11.33 16.88
N ASP A 139 -5.98 10.79 17.17
CA ASP A 139 -5.43 10.76 18.53
C ASP A 139 -5.21 12.17 19.09
N LYS A 140 -4.66 13.07 18.26
CA LYS A 140 -4.51 14.49 18.57
C LYS A 140 -5.81 15.29 18.53
N LYS A 141 -6.97 14.66 18.29
CA LYS A 141 -8.30 15.30 18.17
C LYS A 141 -8.36 16.43 17.13
N ILE A 142 -7.47 16.41 16.14
CA ILE A 142 -7.47 17.35 15.00
C ILE A 142 -8.60 16.99 14.03
N VAL A 143 -8.86 15.70 13.88
CA VAL A 143 -9.98 15.15 13.12
C VAL A 143 -10.88 14.42 14.12
N PRO A 144 -12.22 14.53 14.03
CA PRO A 144 -13.12 13.79 14.90
C PRO A 144 -12.81 12.29 14.89
N PRO A 145 -12.96 11.58 16.02
CA PRO A 145 -12.80 10.13 16.05
C PRO A 145 -13.73 9.51 15.00
N ALA A 146 -13.31 8.40 14.36
CA ALA A 146 -14.27 7.60 13.60
C ALA A 146 -15.39 7.22 14.56
N ASP A 147 -16.60 7.68 14.27
CA ASP A 147 -17.75 7.34 15.07
C ASP A 147 -17.94 5.81 15.01
N PRO A 148 -17.88 5.08 16.15
CA PRO A 148 -18.13 3.64 16.17
C PRO A 148 -19.53 3.27 15.67
N ASN A 149 -20.43 4.25 15.55
CA ASN A 149 -21.80 4.13 15.09
C ASN A 149 -22.09 4.99 13.84
N ASP A 150 -21.12 5.25 12.97
CA ASP A 150 -21.35 6.01 11.72
C ASP A 150 -22.22 5.22 10.71
N LYS A 151 -23.52 5.15 11.02
CA LYS A 151 -24.66 4.99 10.14
C LYS A 151 -25.47 6.29 10.17
N ALA A 152 -24.83 7.44 10.31
CA ALA A 152 -25.55 8.70 10.21
C ALA A 152 -26.07 8.80 8.77
N PRO A 153 -27.40 8.82 8.53
CA PRO A 153 -27.88 9.19 7.22
C PRO A 153 -27.37 10.61 6.94
N LEU A 154 -26.93 10.86 5.71
CA LEU A 154 -26.39 12.13 5.22
C LEU A 154 -27.27 13.36 5.55
N ILE A 155 -28.53 13.12 5.91
CA ILE A 155 -29.52 14.11 6.31
C ILE A 155 -30.26 13.55 7.53
N SER A 156 -30.31 14.31 8.63
CA SER A 156 -31.15 13.95 9.77
C SER A 156 -32.64 14.03 9.40
N HIS A 157 -33.49 13.22 10.04
CA HIS A 157 -34.92 13.23 9.76
C HIS A 157 -35.56 14.62 9.96
N GLN A 158 -34.98 15.43 10.87
CA GLN A 158 -35.38 16.81 11.09
C GLN A 158 -35.00 17.72 9.91
N GLN A 159 -33.78 17.59 9.38
CA GLN A 159 -33.35 18.31 8.19
C GLN A 159 -34.18 17.96 6.96
N PHE A 160 -34.62 16.71 6.83
CA PHE A 160 -35.55 16.30 5.76
C PHE A 160 -36.91 16.99 5.90
N ILE A 161 -37.48 17.00 7.11
CA ILE A 161 -38.76 17.67 7.40
C ILE A 161 -38.67 19.18 7.14
N ASP A 162 -37.56 19.81 7.52
CA ASP A 162 -37.37 21.25 7.36
C ASP A 162 -37.16 21.62 5.88
N GLN A 163 -36.48 20.77 5.11
CA GLN A 163 -36.33 20.94 3.67
C GLN A 163 -37.64 20.69 2.90
N GLU A 164 -38.47 19.74 3.35
CA GLU A 164 -39.81 19.51 2.80
C GLU A 164 -40.72 20.72 3.06
N LYS A 165 -40.75 21.25 4.29
CA LYS A 165 -41.50 22.47 4.64
C LYS A 165 -41.06 23.66 3.79
N PHE A 166 -39.75 23.85 3.62
CA PHE A 166 -39.18 24.92 2.81
C PHE A 166 -39.57 24.79 1.32
N THR A 167 -39.49 23.58 0.77
CA THR A 167 -39.89 23.29 -0.61
C THR A 167 -41.39 23.52 -0.81
N HIS A 168 -42.20 23.14 0.17
CA HIS A 168 -43.64 23.32 0.13
C HIS A 168 -44.07 24.80 0.26
N SER A 169 -43.31 25.61 1.02
CA SER A 169 -43.53 27.07 1.09
C SER A 169 -43.15 27.75 -0.22
N LEU A 170 -42.07 27.34 -0.88
CA LEU A 170 -41.67 27.88 -2.18
C LEU A 170 -42.72 27.57 -3.26
N ARG A 171 -43.27 26.35 -3.28
CA ARG A 171 -44.35 25.97 -4.20
C ARG A 171 -45.67 26.71 -3.98
N LYS A 172 -45.95 27.18 -2.76
CA LYS A 172 -47.14 28.01 -2.47
C LYS A 172 -46.95 29.49 -2.81
N ALA A 173 -45.69 29.95 -2.86
CA ALA A 173 -45.33 31.31 -3.19
C ALA A 173 -45.05 31.53 -4.69
N SER A 174 -45.04 30.44 -5.48
CA SER A 174 -44.97 30.42 -6.95
C SER A 174 -46.38 30.35 -7.53
#